data_AF-A0A8B3CK70-F1
#
_entry.id   AF-A0A8B3CK70-F1
#
_cell.length_a   1.000
_cell.length_b   1.000
_cell.length_c   1.000
_cell.angle_alpha   90.00
_cell.angle_beta   90.00
_cell.angle_gamma   90.00
#
_symmetry.space_group_name_H-M   'P 1'
#
loop_
_entity.id
_entity.type
_entity.pdbx_description
1 polymer ?
#
loop_
_entity_poly.entity_id
_entity_poly.type
_entity_poly.pdbx_seq_one_letter_code
_entity_poly.pdbx_strand_id
1 'polypeptide(L)'
;MLIGIWILTISSCSSSENRIEKNPIEFLKIASGEYYSKIQKLEEGYFVRQLFLDANTTKKNPKFIFTQLSVTLSKNREETRIEGIAKPTKTGFRLAPESCRVFTNRESGNRWALVRAYDCDHLVFELESKKPNSIFIQPDFIPGTPSGEYRKSISSDPNRISALVLESGGKILEVWGLRLSRVRKNASIVLEKEDGKRYPVRALETIETTGQVTSEGIPVNKGDILLYTNPGESNPLSY
;
A
#
# COMPACT_ATOMS: atom_id res chain seq x y z
N MET A 1 -25.24 65.55 56.40
CA MET A 1 -25.97 64.42 55.78
C MET A 1 -25.06 63.87 54.68
N LEU A 2 -24.26 62.84 54.98
CA LEU A 2 -23.37 62.19 54.01
C LEU A 2 -24.21 61.17 53.22
N ILE A 3 -24.19 61.24 51.89
CA ILE A 3 -24.75 60.23 51.00
C ILE A 3 -23.56 59.40 50.49
N GLY A 4 -23.45 58.17 50.98
CA GLY A 4 -22.48 57.18 50.51
C GLY A 4 -22.94 56.54 49.21
N ILE A 5 -22.06 56.50 48.21
CA ILE A 5 -22.27 55.79 46.95
C ILE A 5 -21.52 54.46 47.05
N TRP A 6 -22.27 53.37 47.04
CA TRP A 6 -21.77 52.00 46.96
C TRP A 6 -21.62 51.55 45.50
N ILE A 7 -20.60 50.72 45.29
CA ILE A 7 -19.97 50.30 44.04
C ILE A 7 -20.75 49.17 43.37
N LEU A 8 -20.72 49.09 42.03
CA LEU A 8 -20.80 47.82 41.30
C LEU A 8 -19.82 47.86 40.11
N THR A 9 -18.61 47.33 40.34
CA THR A 9 -17.65 47.01 39.28
C THR A 9 -18.03 45.66 38.67
N ILE A 10 -18.54 45.71 37.43
CA ILE A 10 -18.75 44.49 36.64
C ILE A 10 -17.37 44.00 36.22
N SER A 11 -16.93 42.89 36.81
CA SER A 11 -15.79 42.11 36.35
C SER A 11 -16.19 41.41 35.05
N SER A 12 -15.68 41.90 33.93
CA SER A 12 -15.76 41.22 32.65
C SER A 12 -14.80 40.04 32.66
N CYS A 13 -15.31 38.83 32.90
CA CYS A 13 -14.63 37.59 32.54
C CYS A 13 -14.55 37.51 31.01
N SER A 14 -13.44 38.00 30.44
CA SER A 14 -13.06 37.67 29.07
C SER A 14 -12.59 36.21 29.06
N SER A 15 -13.50 35.28 28.78
CA SER A 15 -13.13 33.91 28.44
C SER A 15 -12.30 33.92 27.15
N SER A 16 -10.99 33.77 27.27
CA SER A 16 -10.14 33.39 26.14
C SER A 16 -10.46 31.95 25.76
N GLU A 17 -11.55 31.76 25.02
CA GLU A 17 -11.68 30.58 24.18
C GLU A 17 -10.57 30.68 23.13
N ASN A 18 -9.43 30.07 23.45
CA ASN A 18 -8.46 29.64 22.45
C ASN A 18 -9.21 28.67 21.52
N ARG A 19 -9.82 29.22 20.47
CA ARG A 19 -10.16 28.45 19.28
C ARG A 19 -8.84 27.90 18.77
N ILE A 20 -8.59 26.63 19.10
CA ILE A 20 -7.60 25.82 18.40
C ILE A 20 -8.14 25.73 16.97
N GLU A 21 -7.69 26.63 16.10
CA GLU A 21 -7.80 26.45 14.67
C GLU A 21 -7.15 25.11 14.37
N LYS A 22 -7.97 24.07 14.14
CA LYS A 22 -7.50 22.86 13.49
C LYS A 22 -6.96 23.31 12.15
N ASN A 23 -5.64 23.33 12.01
CA ASN A 23 -4.99 23.49 10.71
C ASN A 23 -5.74 22.60 9.71
N PRO A 24 -6.16 23.13 8.55
CA PRO A 24 -6.85 22.33 7.56
C PRO A 24 -5.95 21.13 7.23
N ILE A 25 -6.50 19.93 7.34
CA ILE A 25 -5.77 18.71 6.96
C ILE A 25 -5.50 18.83 5.46
N GLU A 26 -4.25 19.15 5.12
CA GLU A 26 -3.84 19.27 3.74
C GLU A 26 -3.71 17.87 3.13
N PHE A 27 -4.50 17.61 2.09
CA PHE A 27 -4.46 16.36 1.36
C PHE A 27 -3.45 16.47 0.22
N LEU A 28 -2.58 15.47 0.11
CA LEU A 28 -1.57 15.39 -0.94
C LEU A 28 -2.13 14.67 -2.17
N LYS A 29 -1.65 15.06 -3.35
CA LYS A 29 -1.97 14.37 -4.60
C LYS A 29 -1.42 12.94 -4.57
N ILE A 30 -2.30 11.96 -4.80
CA ILE A 30 -1.92 10.55 -4.88
C ILE A 30 -1.27 10.27 -6.24
N ALA A 31 -0.08 9.68 -6.22
CA ALA A 31 0.66 9.30 -7.43
C ALA A 31 0.37 7.85 -7.86
N SER A 32 0.59 7.54 -9.13
CA SER A 32 0.59 6.15 -9.60
C SER A 32 1.71 5.35 -8.91
N GLY A 33 1.48 4.06 -8.71
CA GLY A 33 2.49 3.17 -8.12
C GLY A 33 1.91 1.96 -7.40
N GLU A 34 2.81 1.26 -6.71
CA GLU A 34 2.51 0.08 -5.91
C GLU A 34 2.69 0.40 -4.42
N TYR A 35 1.61 0.31 -3.66
CA TYR A 35 1.55 0.63 -2.24
C TYR A 35 1.30 -0.64 -1.43
N TYR A 36 1.99 -0.82 -0.31
CA TYR A 36 1.91 -2.00 0.54
C TYR A 36 1.44 -1.66 1.94
N SER A 37 0.57 -2.49 2.50
CA SER A 37 0.26 -2.45 3.93
C SER A 37 1.46 -2.96 4.74
N LYS A 38 1.44 -2.71 6.04
CA LYS A 38 2.27 -3.51 6.96
C LYS A 38 1.86 -4.98 6.88
N ILE A 39 2.83 -5.87 7.11
CA ILE A 39 2.56 -7.30 7.29
C ILE A 39 1.90 -7.46 8.66
N GLN A 40 0.70 -8.01 8.68
CA GLN A 40 -0.08 -8.20 9.89
C GLN A 40 -0.04 -9.65 10.32
N LYS A 41 0.35 -9.88 11.58
CA LYS A 41 0.43 -11.21 12.16
C LYS A 41 -0.97 -11.71 12.51
N LEU A 42 -1.23 -12.98 12.19
CA LEU A 42 -2.37 -13.76 12.64
C LEU A 42 -1.88 -14.81 13.66
N GLU A 43 -2.80 -15.41 14.41
CA GLU A 43 -2.46 -16.51 15.34
C GLU A 43 -1.72 -17.63 14.62
N GLU A 44 -2.20 -18.03 13.44
CA GLU A 44 -1.64 -19.11 12.63
C GLU A 44 -1.06 -18.61 11.30
N GLY A 45 -0.52 -17.40 11.23
CA GLY A 45 0.05 -16.92 9.97
C GLY A 45 0.23 -15.41 9.87
N TYR A 46 0.04 -14.89 8.66
CA TYR A 46 0.03 -13.45 8.40
C TYR A 46 -0.80 -13.12 7.17
N PHE A 47 -1.17 -11.86 7.03
CA PHE A 47 -1.61 -11.32 5.76
C PHE A 47 -0.89 -10.01 5.45
N VAL A 48 -0.85 -9.68 4.17
CA VAL A 48 -0.31 -8.42 3.65
C VAL A 48 -1.07 -8.03 2.40
N ARG A 49 -1.15 -6.74 2.13
CA ARG A 49 -1.94 -6.19 1.04
C ARG A 49 -1.10 -5.28 0.17
N GLN A 50 -1.46 -5.22 -1.10
CA GLN A 50 -0.86 -4.35 -2.08
C GLN A 50 -1.95 -3.69 -2.92
N LEU A 51 -1.81 -2.39 -3.15
CA LEU A 51 -2.58 -1.63 -4.14
C LEU A 51 -1.64 -1.25 -5.29
N PHE A 52 -1.95 -1.68 -6.49
CA PHE A 52 -1.46 -1.04 -7.71
C PHE A 52 -2.48 0.01 -8.17
N LEU A 53 -2.03 1.24 -8.36
CA LEU A 53 -2.86 2.35 -8.82
C LEU A 53 -2.26 2.98 -10.08
N ASP A 54 -3.01 2.96 -11.19
CA ASP A 54 -2.74 3.82 -12.35
C ASP A 54 -3.56 5.11 -12.20
N ALA A 55 -2.99 6.08 -11.47
CA ALA A 55 -3.56 7.40 -11.23
C ALA A 55 -3.41 8.36 -12.43
N ASN A 56 -3.07 7.86 -13.63
CA ASN A 56 -2.94 8.72 -14.80
C ASN A 56 -4.31 9.25 -15.23
N THR A 57 -4.64 10.46 -14.77
CA THR A 57 -5.91 11.14 -15.05
C THR A 57 -6.07 11.59 -16.51
N THR A 58 -5.02 11.51 -17.33
CA THR A 58 -5.14 11.77 -18.78
C THR A 58 -5.74 10.57 -19.52
N LYS A 59 -5.73 9.37 -18.93
CA LYS A 59 -6.49 8.22 -19.42
C LYS A 59 -7.94 8.34 -18.96
N LYS A 60 -8.87 7.94 -19.83
CA LYS A 60 -10.32 8.09 -19.63
C LYS A 60 -10.84 7.45 -18.33
N ASN A 61 -10.19 6.38 -17.84
CA ASN A 61 -10.53 5.68 -16.60
C ASN A 61 -9.25 5.23 -15.86
N PRO A 62 -8.83 5.91 -14.78
CA PRO A 62 -7.83 5.38 -13.85
C PRO A 62 -8.27 4.01 -13.34
N LYS A 63 -7.33 3.07 -13.23
CA LYS A 63 -7.60 1.69 -12.81
C LYS A 63 -6.80 1.34 -11.57
N PHE A 64 -7.30 0.37 -10.83
CA PHE A 64 -6.59 -0.19 -9.70
C PHE A 64 -6.67 -1.71 -9.67
N ILE A 65 -5.70 -2.29 -8.99
CA ILE A 65 -5.74 -3.69 -8.56
C ILE A 65 -5.32 -3.72 -7.10
N PHE A 66 -6.22 -4.20 -6.28
CA PHE A 66 -5.98 -4.42 -4.86
C PHE A 66 -5.84 -5.91 -4.62
N THR A 67 -4.75 -6.33 -3.99
CA THR A 67 -4.47 -7.74 -3.72
C THR A 67 -4.16 -7.95 -2.25
N GLN A 68 -4.66 -9.04 -1.68
CA GLN A 68 -4.34 -9.51 -0.34
C GLN A 68 -3.75 -10.90 -0.44
N LEU A 69 -2.52 -11.04 0.05
CA LEU A 69 -1.90 -12.33 0.33
C LEU A 69 -2.16 -12.71 1.79
N SER A 70 -2.74 -13.89 2.00
CA SER A 70 -2.89 -14.51 3.32
C SER A 70 -2.10 -15.81 3.32
N VAL A 71 -1.24 -16.00 4.33
CA VAL A 71 -0.41 -17.20 4.49
C VAL A 71 -0.70 -17.80 5.86
N THR A 72 -1.05 -19.09 5.89
CA THR A 72 -1.39 -19.80 7.12
C THR A 72 -0.46 -20.99 7.39
N LEU A 73 -0.31 -21.40 8.65
CA LEU A 73 0.50 -22.55 9.08
C LEU A 73 0.05 -23.87 8.45
N SER A 74 -1.23 -23.97 8.08
CA SER A 74 -1.81 -25.12 7.35
C SER A 74 -1.31 -25.28 5.89
N LYS A 75 -0.31 -24.49 5.49
CA LYS A 75 0.34 -24.38 4.17
C LYS A 75 -0.42 -23.67 3.07
N ASN A 76 -1.73 -23.45 3.19
CA ASN A 76 -2.43 -22.76 2.11
C ASN A 76 -2.05 -21.27 2.09
N ARG A 77 -1.63 -20.80 0.92
CA ARG A 77 -1.57 -19.38 0.59
C ARG A 77 -2.81 -19.05 -0.21
N GLU A 78 -3.40 -17.91 0.08
CA GLU A 78 -4.53 -17.38 -0.64
C GLU A 78 -4.21 -15.97 -1.11
N GLU A 79 -4.46 -15.70 -2.40
CA GLU A 79 -4.35 -14.38 -2.98
C GLU A 79 -5.72 -13.93 -3.48
N THR A 80 -6.31 -12.96 -2.81
CA THR A 80 -7.55 -12.32 -3.26
C THR A 80 -7.20 -11.07 -4.07
N ARG A 81 -7.64 -11.00 -5.31
CA ARG A 81 -7.47 -9.85 -6.22
C ARG A 81 -8.80 -9.16 -6.47
N ILE A 82 -8.81 -7.85 -6.34
CA ILE A 82 -9.93 -6.95 -6.57
C ILE A 82 -9.50 -5.96 -7.66
N GLU A 83 -10.17 -6.01 -8.80
CA GLU A 83 -9.88 -5.17 -9.97
C GLU A 83 -11.05 -4.19 -10.18
N GLY A 84 -10.74 -2.97 -10.61
CA GLY A 84 -11.79 -2.00 -10.96
C GLY A 84 -11.25 -0.62 -11.33
N ILE A 85 -12.12 0.38 -11.20
CA ILE A 85 -11.83 1.77 -11.56
C ILE A 85 -11.60 2.65 -10.33
N ALA A 86 -10.69 3.61 -10.48
CA ALA A 86 -10.42 4.62 -9.47
C ALA A 86 -11.03 5.96 -9.93
N LYS A 87 -12.08 6.40 -9.26
CA LYS A 87 -12.78 7.66 -9.56
C LYS A 87 -12.13 8.81 -8.76
N PRO A 88 -11.61 9.87 -9.39
CA PRO A 88 -11.04 11.00 -8.66
C PRO A 88 -12.06 11.64 -7.70
N THR A 89 -11.61 12.02 -6.51
CA THR A 89 -12.38 12.78 -5.52
C THR A 89 -11.65 14.07 -5.16
N LYS A 90 -12.20 14.86 -4.22
CA LYS A 90 -11.53 16.07 -3.72
C LYS A 90 -10.26 15.76 -2.92
N THR A 91 -10.20 14.60 -2.26
CA THR A 91 -9.13 14.23 -1.32
C THR A 91 -8.22 13.11 -1.84
N GLY A 92 -8.62 12.44 -2.94
CA GLY A 92 -7.85 11.39 -3.59
C GLY A 92 -8.67 10.61 -4.61
N PHE A 93 -9.01 9.37 -4.29
CA PHE A 93 -9.75 8.48 -5.19
C PHE A 93 -10.80 7.65 -4.45
N ARG A 94 -11.93 7.39 -5.11
CA ARG A 94 -12.87 6.34 -4.74
C ARG A 94 -12.62 5.13 -5.62
N LEU A 95 -12.22 4.01 -5.02
CA LEU A 95 -12.10 2.74 -5.72
C LEU A 95 -13.47 2.07 -5.78
N ALA A 96 -13.90 1.78 -7.01
CA ALA A 96 -15.09 1.01 -7.30
C ALA A 96 -14.65 -0.31 -7.96
N PRO A 97 -14.61 -1.42 -7.19
CA PRO A 97 -14.37 -2.75 -7.71
C PRO A 97 -15.39 -3.15 -8.77
N GLU A 98 -14.94 -3.98 -9.71
CA GLU A 98 -15.76 -4.55 -10.78
C GLU A 98 -15.66 -6.08 -10.77
N SER A 99 -14.54 -6.65 -10.33
CA SER A 99 -14.30 -8.10 -10.30
C SER A 99 -13.43 -8.49 -9.12
N CYS A 100 -13.82 -9.55 -8.42
CA CYS A 100 -13.04 -10.18 -7.37
C CYS A 100 -12.69 -11.63 -7.73
N ARG A 101 -11.43 -12.01 -7.52
CA ARG A 101 -10.91 -13.36 -7.79
C ARG A 101 -10.10 -13.85 -6.61
N VAL A 102 -10.24 -15.12 -6.27
CA VAL A 102 -9.50 -15.77 -5.20
C VAL A 102 -8.67 -16.88 -5.81
N PHE A 103 -7.38 -16.85 -5.52
CA PHE A 103 -6.40 -17.82 -5.94
C PHE A 103 -5.80 -18.52 -4.74
N THR A 104 -5.44 -19.79 -4.89
CA THR A 104 -4.71 -20.52 -3.85
C THR A 104 -3.55 -21.31 -4.43
N ASN A 105 -2.52 -21.50 -3.63
CA ASN A 105 -1.49 -22.50 -3.87
C ASN A 105 -1.04 -23.10 -2.53
N ARG A 106 -0.33 -24.22 -2.59
CA ARG A 106 0.15 -24.92 -1.39
C ARG A 106 1.44 -24.35 -0.84
N GLU A 107 2.30 -23.78 -1.68
CA GLU A 107 3.64 -23.34 -1.29
C GLU A 107 4.07 -22.17 -2.18
N SER A 108 5.00 -21.36 -1.66
CA SER A 108 5.64 -20.26 -2.37
C SER A 108 6.26 -20.72 -3.70
N GLY A 109 6.10 -19.93 -4.76
CA GLY A 109 6.62 -20.26 -6.09
C GLY A 109 5.78 -21.28 -6.88
N ASN A 110 4.75 -21.89 -6.31
CA ASN A 110 3.81 -22.71 -7.09
C ASN A 110 2.82 -21.83 -7.87
N ARG A 111 2.37 -22.33 -9.02
CA ARG A 111 1.30 -21.68 -9.80
C ARG A 111 0.03 -21.52 -8.99
N TRP A 112 -0.61 -20.36 -9.13
CA TRP A 112 -1.89 -20.06 -8.52
C TRP A 112 -3.03 -20.82 -9.22
N ALA A 113 -3.90 -21.45 -8.42
CA ALA A 113 -5.15 -22.02 -8.90
C ALA A 113 -6.30 -21.06 -8.58
N LEU A 114 -7.08 -20.67 -9.60
CA LEU A 114 -8.30 -19.89 -9.40
C LEU A 114 -9.35 -20.78 -8.71
N VAL A 115 -9.78 -20.40 -7.52
CA VAL A 115 -10.80 -21.13 -6.74
C VAL A 115 -12.15 -20.45 -6.73
N ARG A 116 -12.18 -19.12 -6.94
CA ARG A 116 -13.43 -18.36 -6.99
C ARG A 116 -13.28 -17.11 -7.83
N ALA A 117 -14.34 -16.76 -8.56
CA ALA A 117 -14.54 -15.45 -9.16
C ALA A 117 -15.96 -14.99 -8.84
N TYR A 118 -16.13 -13.72 -8.50
CA TYR A 118 -17.44 -13.15 -8.16
C TYR A 118 -17.44 -11.64 -8.37
N ASP A 119 -18.63 -11.10 -8.60
CA ASP A 119 -18.85 -9.65 -8.68
C ASP A 119 -18.80 -9.06 -7.27
N CYS A 120 -18.12 -7.93 -7.14
CA CYS A 120 -17.94 -7.24 -5.86
C CYS A 120 -18.14 -5.72 -6.00
N ASP A 121 -19.02 -5.35 -6.92
CA ASP A 121 -19.44 -3.98 -7.25
C ASP A 121 -20.11 -3.20 -6.10
N HIS A 122 -20.60 -3.91 -5.08
CA HIS A 122 -21.13 -3.34 -3.85
C HIS A 122 -20.05 -2.83 -2.88
N LEU A 123 -18.79 -3.22 -3.06
CA LEU A 123 -17.68 -2.73 -2.25
C LEU A 123 -17.28 -1.32 -2.69
N VAL A 124 -16.88 -0.47 -1.76
CA VAL A 124 -16.38 0.88 -2.05
C VAL A 124 -15.26 1.21 -1.08
N PHE A 125 -14.16 1.75 -1.60
CA PHE A 125 -13.03 2.21 -0.80
C PHE A 125 -12.68 3.66 -1.13
N GLU A 126 -12.37 4.45 -0.11
CA GLU A 126 -11.90 5.82 -0.22
C GLU A 126 -10.39 5.87 0.06
N LEU A 127 -9.67 6.56 -0.82
CA LEU A 127 -8.23 6.74 -0.78
C LEU A 127 -7.92 8.20 -0.56
N GLU A 128 -7.08 8.46 0.44
CA GLU A 128 -6.58 9.79 0.75
C GLU A 128 -5.07 9.72 1.00
N SER A 129 -4.36 10.83 0.77
CA SER A 129 -2.96 10.94 1.20
C SER A 129 -2.78 12.15 2.09
N LYS A 130 -2.12 11.94 3.23
CA LYS A 130 -1.75 12.98 4.20
C LYS A 130 -0.24 13.07 4.39
N LYS A 131 0.52 12.17 3.77
CA LYS A 131 1.97 12.06 3.87
C LYS A 131 2.55 11.62 2.52
N PRO A 132 3.72 12.13 2.10
CA PRO A 132 4.36 11.67 0.86
C PRO A 132 4.60 10.16 0.87
N ASN A 133 4.45 9.52 -0.29
CA ASN A 133 4.64 8.08 -0.47
C ASN A 133 3.75 7.16 0.39
N SER A 134 2.72 7.72 1.02
CA SER A 134 1.72 6.95 1.77
C SER A 134 0.30 7.32 1.35
N ILE A 135 -0.58 6.34 1.44
CA ILE A 135 -2.02 6.49 1.27
C ILE A 135 -2.75 5.83 2.43
N PHE A 136 -3.95 6.32 2.72
CA PHE A 136 -4.88 5.73 3.66
C PHE A 136 -6.07 5.19 2.88
N ILE A 137 -6.48 3.97 3.19
CA ILE A 137 -7.62 3.29 2.56
C ILE A 137 -8.71 3.07 3.63
N GLN A 138 -9.94 3.48 3.32
CA GLN A 138 -11.11 3.32 4.18
C GLN A 138 -12.28 2.68 3.42
N PRO A 139 -13.02 1.70 3.97
CA PRO A 139 -12.72 1.00 5.22
C PRO A 139 -11.44 0.18 5.10
N ASP A 140 -10.76 -0.05 6.22
CA ASP A 140 -9.79 -1.15 6.26
C ASP A 140 -10.53 -2.48 6.35
N PHE A 141 -9.93 -3.54 5.84
CA PHE A 141 -10.47 -4.90 5.92
C PHE A 141 -10.22 -5.55 7.31
N ILE A 142 -9.65 -4.81 8.26
CA ILE A 142 -9.43 -5.26 9.64
C ILE A 142 -10.58 -4.75 10.51
N PRO A 143 -11.38 -5.63 11.14
CA PRO A 143 -12.43 -5.20 12.06
C PRO A 143 -11.90 -4.26 13.13
N GLY A 144 -12.61 -3.15 13.38
CA GLY A 144 -12.23 -2.15 14.38
C GLY A 144 -11.12 -1.18 13.96
N THR A 145 -10.51 -1.36 12.79
CA THR A 145 -9.55 -0.39 12.22
C THR A 145 -10.26 0.44 11.15
N PRO A 146 -10.49 1.74 11.37
CA PRO A 146 -11.27 2.56 10.43
C PRO A 146 -10.55 2.77 9.10
N SER A 147 -9.21 2.81 9.10
CA SER A 147 -8.40 2.99 7.89
C SER A 147 -7.03 2.34 8.03
N GLY A 148 -6.52 1.82 6.91
CA GLY A 148 -5.19 1.22 6.81
C GLY A 148 -4.22 2.16 6.10
N GLU A 149 -3.01 2.33 6.65
CA GLU A 149 -1.91 3.07 6.00
C GLU A 149 -1.10 2.12 5.09
N TYR A 150 -0.89 2.53 3.84
CA TYR A 150 -0.11 1.82 2.84
C TYR A 150 1.02 2.71 2.36
N ARG A 151 2.21 2.15 2.20
CA ARG A 151 3.40 2.87 1.75
C ARG A 151 3.94 2.35 0.43
N LYS A 152 4.50 3.24 -0.37
CA LYS A 152 5.32 2.89 -1.53
C LYS A 152 6.78 3.27 -1.30
N SER A 153 7.68 2.69 -2.08
CA SER A 153 9.09 3.09 -2.12
C SER A 153 9.23 4.57 -2.49
N ILE A 154 10.20 5.27 -1.92
CA ILE A 154 10.51 6.67 -2.28
C ILE A 154 10.79 6.79 -3.77
N SER A 155 11.47 5.79 -4.32
CA SER A 155 11.89 5.73 -5.72
C SER A 155 10.94 4.91 -6.59
N SER A 156 9.74 4.65 -6.08
CA SER A 156 8.69 3.95 -6.83
C SER A 156 8.24 4.83 -7.99
N ASP A 157 8.23 4.21 -9.16
CA ASP A 157 7.77 4.78 -10.42
C ASP A 157 6.90 3.72 -11.14
N PRO A 158 5.88 4.10 -11.93
CA PRO A 158 5.02 3.14 -12.62
C PRO A 158 5.75 2.14 -13.53
N ASN A 159 6.94 2.48 -14.04
CA ASN A 159 7.77 1.64 -14.90
C ASN A 159 8.61 0.64 -14.10
N ARG A 160 8.79 0.85 -12.80
CA ARG A 160 9.49 -0.09 -11.91
C ARG A 160 8.50 -1.06 -11.32
N ILE A 161 8.83 -2.35 -11.38
CA ILE A 161 8.07 -3.40 -10.70
C ILE A 161 8.55 -3.42 -9.25
N SER A 162 7.63 -3.45 -8.29
CA SER A 162 8.01 -3.57 -6.88
C SER A 162 7.61 -4.92 -6.29
N ALA A 163 8.29 -5.30 -5.21
CA ALA A 163 7.92 -6.44 -4.39
C ALA A 163 8.26 -6.18 -2.93
N LEU A 164 7.49 -6.78 -2.02
CA LEU A 164 7.70 -6.70 -0.58
C LEU A 164 8.45 -7.94 -0.09
N VAL A 165 9.44 -7.75 0.78
CA VAL A 165 10.12 -8.87 1.47
C VAL A 165 9.17 -9.48 2.51
N LEU A 166 8.81 -10.75 2.33
CA LEU A 166 7.94 -11.50 3.23
C LEU A 166 8.74 -12.21 4.32
N GLU A 167 9.89 -12.78 3.95
CA GLU A 167 10.77 -13.52 4.84
C GLU A 167 12.21 -13.04 4.75
N SER A 168 12.80 -12.78 5.92
CA SER A 168 14.17 -12.33 6.09
C SER A 168 14.82 -13.16 7.20
N GLY A 169 15.59 -14.18 6.82
CA GLY A 169 16.22 -15.11 7.79
C GLY A 169 17.28 -16.04 7.21
N GLY A 170 17.62 -15.89 5.93
CA GLY A 170 18.62 -16.70 5.24
C GLY A 170 19.26 -15.93 4.09
N LYS A 171 20.10 -16.62 3.30
CA LYS A 171 20.72 -16.02 2.09
C LYS A 171 19.70 -15.71 1.00
N ILE A 172 18.61 -16.47 0.97
CA ILE A 172 17.50 -16.33 0.03
C ILE A 172 16.34 -15.67 0.78
N LEU A 173 15.81 -14.62 0.19
CA LEU A 173 14.66 -13.88 0.67
C LEU A 173 13.46 -14.24 -0.20
N GLU A 174 12.32 -14.50 0.44
CA GLU A 174 11.05 -14.59 -0.26
C GLU A 174 10.43 -13.20 -0.40
N VAL A 175 10.01 -12.88 -1.63
CA VAL A 175 9.30 -11.64 -1.93
C VAL A 175 7.99 -11.87 -2.65
N TRP A 176 7.08 -10.91 -2.51
CA TRP A 176 5.77 -10.94 -3.15
C TRP A 176 5.40 -9.59 -3.74
N GLY A 177 4.82 -9.62 -4.94
CA GLY A 177 4.38 -8.43 -5.65
C GLY A 177 3.57 -8.79 -6.88
N LEU A 178 2.48 -8.07 -7.10
CA LEU A 178 1.49 -8.31 -8.16
C LEU A 178 2.11 -8.39 -9.56
N ARG A 179 3.16 -7.60 -9.83
CA ARG A 179 3.77 -7.49 -11.16
C ARG A 179 5.07 -8.30 -11.31
N LEU A 180 5.42 -9.17 -10.36
CA LEU A 180 6.65 -9.99 -10.45
C LEU A 180 6.70 -10.86 -11.71
N SER A 181 5.56 -11.32 -12.22
CA SER A 181 5.44 -12.07 -13.47
C SER A 181 5.93 -11.32 -14.71
N ARG A 182 6.08 -9.99 -14.61
CA ARG A 182 6.56 -9.12 -15.68
C ARG A 182 8.05 -8.81 -15.58
N VAL A 183 8.75 -9.36 -14.58
CA VAL A 183 10.20 -9.22 -14.46
C VAL A 183 10.86 -10.00 -15.60
N ARG A 184 11.69 -9.32 -16.39
CA ARG A 184 12.40 -9.92 -17.52
C ARG A 184 13.76 -10.46 -17.08
N LYS A 185 14.31 -11.37 -17.89
CA LYS A 185 15.70 -11.82 -17.75
C LYS A 185 16.63 -10.59 -17.75
N ASN A 186 17.60 -10.60 -16.83
CA ASN A 186 18.58 -9.52 -16.62
C ASN A 186 18.01 -8.19 -16.08
N ALA A 187 16.82 -8.19 -15.48
CA ALA A 187 16.35 -7.03 -14.72
C ALA A 187 17.33 -6.70 -13.58
N SER A 188 17.60 -5.41 -13.37
CA SER A 188 18.36 -4.96 -12.20
C SER A 188 17.44 -4.81 -11.00
N ILE A 189 17.96 -5.07 -9.80
CA ILE A 189 17.16 -5.07 -8.58
C ILE A 189 17.89 -4.32 -7.49
N VAL A 190 17.15 -3.47 -6.80
CA VAL A 190 17.62 -2.77 -5.62
C VAL A 190 16.65 -2.99 -4.48
N LEU A 191 17.17 -3.29 -3.30
CA LEU A 191 16.44 -3.19 -2.06
C LEU A 191 16.48 -1.76 -1.58
N GLU A 192 15.32 -1.16 -1.33
CA GLU A 192 15.19 0.20 -0.81
C GLU A 192 14.60 0.17 0.61
N LYS A 193 15.31 0.82 1.52
CA LYS A 193 14.89 1.00 2.91
C LYS A 193 13.92 2.18 3.04
N GLU A 194 13.22 2.23 4.15
CA GLU A 194 12.31 3.35 4.47
C GLU A 194 13.04 4.70 4.57
N ASP A 195 14.33 4.71 4.94
CA ASP A 195 15.19 5.90 4.95
C ASP A 195 15.75 6.28 3.56
N GLY A 196 15.39 5.53 2.52
CA GLY A 196 15.84 5.75 1.15
C GLY A 196 17.19 5.14 0.80
N LYS A 197 17.89 4.49 1.74
CA LYS A 197 19.13 3.75 1.41
C LYS A 197 18.81 2.60 0.47
N ARG A 198 19.67 2.43 -0.55
CA ARG A 198 19.52 1.40 -1.56
C ARG A 198 20.68 0.43 -1.55
N TYR A 199 20.38 -0.85 -1.70
CA TYR A 199 21.36 -1.92 -1.74
C TYR A 199 21.14 -2.79 -2.97
N PRO A 200 22.18 -3.11 -3.76
CA PRO A 200 22.03 -4.02 -4.87
C PRO A 200 21.73 -5.42 -4.36
N VAL A 201 20.77 -6.10 -4.97
CA VAL A 201 20.45 -7.50 -4.69
C VAL A 201 20.38 -8.28 -6.01
N ARG A 202 20.47 -9.61 -5.96
CA ARG A 202 20.40 -10.45 -7.16
C ARG A 202 19.09 -11.24 -7.19
N ALA A 203 18.41 -11.23 -8.34
CA ALA A 203 17.27 -12.12 -8.55
C ALA A 203 17.75 -13.54 -8.71
N LEU A 204 16.99 -14.48 -8.15
CA LEU A 204 17.10 -15.90 -8.48
C LEU A 204 16.01 -16.28 -9.47
N GLU A 205 14.75 -16.13 -9.04
CA GLU A 205 13.59 -16.60 -9.79
C GLU A 205 12.35 -15.78 -9.44
N THR A 206 11.43 -15.66 -10.39
CA THR A 206 10.11 -15.08 -10.19
C THR A 206 9.07 -16.01 -10.82
N ILE A 207 8.05 -16.37 -10.05
CA ILE A 207 6.92 -17.16 -10.53
C ILE A 207 5.64 -16.42 -10.13
N GLU A 208 4.89 -15.98 -11.14
CA GLU A 208 3.63 -15.27 -10.98
C GLU A 208 3.75 -14.03 -10.06
N THR A 209 3.24 -14.07 -8.83
CA THR A 209 3.34 -12.94 -7.88
C THR A 209 4.37 -13.16 -6.78
N THR A 210 5.19 -14.21 -6.89
CA THR A 210 6.21 -14.58 -5.91
C THR A 210 7.60 -14.56 -6.54
N GLY A 211 8.62 -14.27 -5.74
CA GLY A 211 10.00 -14.30 -6.20
C GLY A 211 10.98 -14.63 -5.08
N GLN A 212 12.19 -14.98 -5.50
CA GLN A 212 13.33 -15.22 -4.64
C GLN A 212 14.49 -14.32 -5.03
N VAL A 213 15.12 -13.70 -4.03
CA VAL A 213 16.32 -12.88 -4.22
C VAL A 213 17.40 -13.25 -3.23
N THR A 214 18.65 -12.96 -3.56
CA THR A 214 19.77 -13.08 -2.61
C THR A 214 20.27 -11.71 -2.18
N SER A 215 20.53 -11.61 -0.88
CA SER A 215 21.19 -10.46 -0.27
C SER A 215 22.35 -10.94 0.58
N GLU A 216 23.59 -10.65 0.16
CA GLU A 216 24.79 -10.97 0.93
C GLU A 216 25.33 -9.71 1.60
N GLY A 217 25.55 -9.77 2.91
CA GLY A 217 26.14 -8.65 3.68
C GLY A 217 25.22 -7.43 3.86
N ILE A 218 23.93 -7.54 3.56
CA ILE A 218 22.95 -6.45 3.67
C ILE A 218 21.97 -6.79 4.80
N PRO A 219 21.73 -5.87 5.77
CA PRO A 219 20.69 -6.08 6.77
C PRO A 219 19.32 -5.99 6.07
N VAL A 220 18.57 -7.08 5.99
CA VAL A 220 17.24 -7.13 5.36
C VAL A 220 16.18 -7.44 6.40
N ASN A 221 15.07 -6.71 6.35
CA ASN A 221 13.93 -6.86 7.24
C ASN A 221 12.68 -7.24 6.44
N LYS A 222 11.77 -7.98 7.07
CA LYS A 222 10.40 -8.15 6.57
C LYS A 222 9.75 -6.79 6.35
N GLY A 223 9.09 -6.62 5.21
CA GLY A 223 8.48 -5.36 4.79
C GLY A 223 9.39 -4.41 4.02
N ASP A 224 10.69 -4.70 3.86
CA ASP A 224 11.53 -3.94 2.91
C ASP A 224 10.96 -4.06 1.49
N ILE A 225 11.14 -3.03 0.66
CA ILE A 225 10.66 -3.03 -0.73
C ILE A 225 11.83 -3.24 -1.67
N LEU A 226 11.66 -4.17 -2.60
CA LEU A 226 12.52 -4.34 -3.76
C LEU A 226 11.94 -3.59 -4.96
N LEU A 227 12.82 -3.02 -5.77
CA LEU A 227 12.48 -2.38 -7.04
C LEU A 227 13.26 -3.06 -8.17
N TYR A 228 12.52 -3.61 -9.12
CA TYR A 228 13.01 -4.26 -10.33
C TYR A 228 12.93 -3.27 -11.49
N THR A 229 13.99 -3.19 -12.30
CA THR A 229 14.04 -2.41 -13.53
C THR A 229 14.39 -3.32 -14.70
N ASN A 230 13.46 -3.49 -15.63
CA ASN A 230 13.68 -4.29 -16.82
C ASN A 230 14.65 -3.59 -17.79
N PRO A 231 15.50 -4.34 -18.52
CA PRO A 231 16.35 -3.76 -19.56
C PRO A 231 15.52 -3.21 -20.72
N GLY A 232 15.83 -1.99 -21.15
CA GLY A 232 15.23 -1.38 -22.35
C GLY A 232 13.82 -0.81 -22.19
N GLU A 233 13.28 -0.69 -20.97
CA GLU A 233 11.98 -0.07 -20.74
C GLU A 233 12.11 1.43 -20.41
N SER A 234 11.40 2.27 -21.18
CA SER A 234 11.20 3.70 -20.92
C SER A 234 9.73 4.08 -20.68
N ASN A 235 8.80 3.13 -20.82
CA ASN A 235 7.35 3.37 -20.72
C ASN A 235 6.68 2.48 -19.67
N PRO A 236 5.59 2.97 -19.03
CA PRO A 236 4.87 2.21 -18.03
C PRO A 236 4.28 0.98 -18.68
N LEU A 237 4.58 -0.17 -18.09
CA LEU A 237 3.94 -1.44 -18.40
C LEU A 237 2.44 -1.29 -18.15
N SER A 238 1.71 -0.84 -19.17
CA SER A 238 0.27 -0.64 -19.11
C SER A 238 -0.43 -1.95 -18.74
N TYR A 239 -1.51 -1.82 -17.98
CA TYR A 239 -2.46 -2.88 -17.74
C TYR A 239 -3.55 -2.87 -18.82
#